data_AF-A0A531KHK5-F1
#
_entry.id   AF-A0A531KHK5-F1
#
_cell.length_a   1.000
_cell.length_b   1.000
_cell.length_c   1.000
_cell.angle_alpha   90.00
_cell.angle_beta   90.00
_cell.angle_gamma   90.00
#
_symmetry.space_group_name_H-M   'P 1'
#
loop_
_entity.id
_entity.type
_entity.pdbx_description
1 polymer ?
#
loop_
_entity_poly.entity_id
_entity_poly.type
_entity_poly.pdbx_seq_one_letter_code
_entity_poly.pdbx_strand_id
1 'polypeptide(L)' 'MTHTSVTSFAHADEQAQQWVNELAQDLDWSEQRAYRFLKSVLHTLRDWLSPKEMADLSAQLPTLIRGMYFE' A
#
# COMPACT_ATOMS: atom_id res chain seq x y z
N MET A 1 -18.77 11.28 24.36
CA MET A 1 -18.67 9.96 23.70
C MET A 1 -17.62 10.08 22.61
N THR A 2 -16.36 9.82 22.95
CA THR A 2 -15.26 9.84 21.96
C THR A 2 -15.34 8.56 21.17
N HIS A 3 -15.78 8.67 19.91
CA HIS A 3 -15.68 7.58 18.95
C HIS A 3 -14.19 7.29 18.73
N THR A 4 -13.65 6.32 19.48
CA THR A 4 -12.40 5.66 19.14
C THR A 4 -12.66 4.83 17.90
N SER A 5 -12.86 5.48 16.75
CA SER A 5 -12.53 4.83 15.48
C SER A 5 -11.12 4.30 15.67
N VAL A 6 -10.96 2.98 15.57
CA VAL A 6 -9.74 2.29 15.99
C VAL A 6 -8.55 3.02 15.35
N THR A 7 -7.72 3.68 16.15
CA THR A 7 -6.68 4.61 15.69
C THR A 7 -5.74 3.96 14.67
N SER A 8 -5.60 2.63 14.73
CA SER A 8 -4.85 1.84 13.76
C SER A 8 -5.39 1.91 12.32
N PHE A 9 -6.71 2.05 12.12
CA PHE A 9 -7.28 2.17 10.78
C PHE A 9 -7.02 3.55 10.18
N ALA A 10 -7.19 4.61 10.96
CA ALA A 10 -6.85 5.97 10.52
C ALA A 10 -5.36 6.08 10.15
N HIS A 11 -4.48 5.51 10.98
CA HIS A 11 -3.05 5.49 10.69
C HIS A 11 -2.72 4.68 9.41
N ALA A 12 -3.39 3.56 9.19
CA ALA A 12 -3.17 2.75 8.00
C ALA A 12 -3.65 3.45 6.71
N ASP A 13 -4.74 4.22 6.80
CA ASP A 13 -5.25 5.08 5.73
C ASP A 13 -4.27 6.20 5.39
N GLU A 14 -3.83 6.96 6.40
CA GLU A 14 -2.83 8.03 6.24
C GLU A 14 -1.54 7.51 5.58
N GLN A 15 -1.04 6.35 6.02
CA GLN A 15 0.20 5.79 5.49
C GLN A 15 0.05 5.30 4.05
N ALA A 16 -1.11 4.74 3.67
CA ALA A 16 -1.36 4.34 2.29
C ALA A 16 -1.52 5.56 1.37
N GLN A 17 -2.23 6.59 1.82
CA GLN A 17 -2.37 7.84 1.08
C GLN A 17 -1.02 8.53 0.89
N GLN A 18 -0.15 8.52 1.91
CA GLN A 18 1.21 9.06 1.81
C GLN A 18 1.99 8.40 0.67
N TRP A 19 1.98 7.07 0.56
CA TRP A 19 2.69 6.35 -0.51
C TRP A 19 2.17 6.72 -1.91
N VAL A 20 0.84 6.85 -2.06
CA VAL A 20 0.22 7.27 -3.33
C VAL A 20 0.61 8.70 -3.68
N ASN A 21 0.61 9.60 -2.70
CA ASN A 21 0.94 11.01 -2.89
C ASN A 21 2.40 11.21 -3.27
N GLU A 22 3.32 10.54 -2.59
CA GLU A 22 4.76 10.59 -2.90
C GLU A 22 5.01 10.08 -4.34
N LEU A 23 4.41 8.96 -4.70
CA LEU A 23 4.53 8.40 -6.05
C LEU A 23 3.88 9.27 -7.13
N ALA A 24 2.73 9.89 -6.83
CA ALA A 24 2.07 10.84 -7.72
C ALA A 24 2.94 12.08 -7.95
N GLN A 25 3.56 12.60 -6.89
CA GLN A 25 4.46 13.74 -6.93
C GLN A 25 5.73 13.42 -7.75
N ASP A 26 6.36 12.29 -7.49
CA ASP A 26 7.61 11.89 -8.17
C ASP A 26 7.42 11.65 -9.68
N LEU A 27 6.23 11.20 -10.08
CA LEU A 27 5.90 10.87 -11.47
C LEU A 27 5.15 11.99 -12.21
N ASP A 28 4.80 13.09 -11.52
CA ASP A 28 3.91 14.16 -12.01
C ASP A 28 2.56 13.61 -12.54
N TRP A 29 1.97 12.68 -11.77
CA TRP A 29 0.74 11.96 -12.13
C TRP A 29 -0.41 12.30 -11.18
N SER A 30 -1.64 11.98 -11.59
CA SER A 30 -2.77 12.01 -10.66
C SER A 30 -2.65 10.87 -9.63
N GLU A 31 -3.18 11.09 -8.42
CA GLU A 31 -3.23 10.07 -7.37
C GLU A 31 -3.90 8.77 -7.85
N GLN A 32 -4.97 8.85 -8.66
CA GLN A 32 -5.62 7.63 -9.17
C GLN A 32 -4.72 6.85 -10.14
N ARG A 33 -3.85 7.54 -10.88
CA ARG A 33 -2.89 6.88 -11.78
C ARG A 33 -1.74 6.28 -10.99
N ALA A 34 -1.20 7.01 -10.01
CA ALA A 34 -0.16 6.53 -9.11
C ALA A 34 -0.62 5.32 -8.28
N TYR A 35 -1.84 5.35 -7.74
CA TYR A 35 -2.47 4.23 -7.03
C TYR A 35 -2.54 2.96 -7.89
N ARG A 36 -3.05 3.09 -9.13
CA ARG A 36 -3.12 1.95 -10.06
C ARG A 36 -1.74 1.40 -10.40
N PHE A 37 -0.77 2.29 -10.58
CA PHE A 37 0.62 1.90 -10.85
C PHE A 37 1.24 1.17 -9.65
N LEU A 38 1.11 1.70 -8.44
CA LEU A 38 1.58 1.06 -7.21
C LEU A 38 0.98 -0.35 -7.07
N LYS A 39 -0.33 -0.49 -7.26
CA LYS A 39 -1.00 -1.80 -7.23
C LYS A 39 -0.43 -2.76 -8.27
N SER A 40 -0.27 -2.33 -9.51
CA SER A 40 0.31 -3.16 -10.58
C SER A 40 1.74 -3.59 -10.26
N VAL A 41 2.57 -2.70 -9.70
CA VAL A 41 3.95 -3.03 -9.30
C VAL A 41 3.95 -4.04 -8.15
N LEU A 42 3.13 -3.84 -7.12
CA LEU A 42 3.02 -4.75 -5.99
C LEU A 42 2.59 -6.16 -6.43
N HIS A 43 1.59 -6.26 -7.31
CA HIS A 43 1.16 -7.54 -7.89
C HIS A 43 2.25 -8.17 -8.75
N THR A 44 2.94 -7.38 -9.58
CA THR A 44 4.04 -7.90 -10.41
C THR A 44 5.18 -8.44 -9.55
N LEU A 45 5.55 -7.74 -8.47
CA LEU A 45 6.55 -8.22 -7.53
C LEU A 45 6.10 -9.51 -6.85
N ARG A 46 4.84 -9.56 -6.37
CA ARG A 46 4.27 -10.75 -5.74
C ARG A 46 4.40 -11.98 -6.62
N ASP A 47 4.03 -11.84 -7.89
CA ASP A 47 3.96 -12.96 -8.83
C ASP A 47 5.35 -13.51 -9.20
N TRP A 48 6.42 -12.75 -8.94
CA TRP A 48 7.81 -13.16 -9.18
C TRP A 48 8.50 -13.78 -7.96
N LEU A 49 7.97 -13.58 -6.76
CA LEU A 49 8.61 -14.01 -5.52
C LEU A 49 8.18 -15.43 -5.12
N SER A 50 9.08 -16.18 -4.49
CA SER A 50 8.71 -17.44 -3.84
C SER A 50 7.77 -17.20 -2.65
N PRO A 51 7.00 -18.19 -2.19
CA PRO A 51 6.08 -18.01 -1.06
C PRO A 51 6.75 -17.47 0.21
N LYS A 52 8.00 -17.86 0.46
CA LYS A 52 8.78 -17.36 1.60
C LYS A 52 9.11 -15.87 1.45
N GLU A 53 9.61 -15.47 0.29
CA GLU A 53 9.95 -14.07 0.01
C GLU A 53 8.70 -13.19 -0.02
N MET A 54 7.58 -13.70 -0.54
CA MET A 54 6.28 -13.01 -0.47
C MET A 54 5.88 -12.72 0.97
N ALA A 55 6.02 -13.70 1.87
CA ALA A 55 5.71 -13.53 3.29
C ALA A 55 6.63 -12.49 3.94
N ASP A 56 7.95 -12.62 3.71
CA ASP A 56 8.97 -11.73 4.25
C ASP A 56 8.75 -10.26 3.79
N LEU A 57 8.49 -10.04 2.50
CA LEU A 57 8.18 -8.72 1.96
C LEU A 57 6.88 -8.16 2.56
N SER A 58 5.82 -8.97 2.58
CA SER A 58 4.52 -8.52 3.06
C SER A 58 4.55 -8.07 4.52
N ALA A 59 5.40 -8.70 5.36
CA ALA A 59 5.57 -8.35 6.76
C ALA A 59 6.08 -6.91 6.97
N GLN A 60 6.79 -6.35 5.99
CA GLN A 60 7.32 -4.98 6.03
C GLN A 60 6.33 -3.93 5.50
N LEU A 61 5.25 -4.34 4.82
CA LEU A 61 4.30 -3.41 4.23
C LEU A 61 3.31 -2.86 5.28
N PRO A 62 2.94 -1.56 5.23
CA PRO A 62 1.82 -1.01 5.98
C PRO A 62 0.52 -1.78 5.72
N THR A 63 -0.41 -1.80 6.69
CA THR A 63 -1.59 -2.70 6.65
C THR A 63 -2.41 -2.60 5.36
N LEU A 64 -2.75 -1.39 4.88
CA LEU A 64 -3.53 -1.24 3.65
C LEU A 64 -2.71 -1.54 2.38
N ILE A 65 -1.42 -1.19 2.37
CA ILE A 65 -0.51 -1.54 1.27
C ILE A 65 -0.33 -3.07 1.17
N ARG A 66 -0.24 -3.74 2.31
CA ARG A 66 -0.23 -5.21 2.41
C ARG A 66 -1.53 -5.82 1.89
N GLY A 67 -2.68 -5.20 2.23
CA GLY A 67 -3.98 -5.59 1.68
C GLY A 67 -3.98 -5.51 0.15
N MET A 68 -3.53 -4.38 -0.41
CA MET A 68 -3.39 -4.19 -1.86
C MET A 68 -2.45 -5.23 -2.50
N TYR A 69 -1.34 -5.55 -1.82
CA TYR A 69 -0.39 -6.56 -2.30
C TYR A 69 -1.02 -7.95 -2.44
N PHE A 70 -1.97 -8.34 -1.58
CA PHE A 70 -2.64 -9.65 -1.62
C PHE A 70 -4.02 -9.68 -2.29
N GLU A 71 -4.61 -8.52 -2.58
CA GLU A 71 -5.81 -8.41 -3.42
C GLU A 71 -5.59 -9.05 -4.80
#